data_AF-H0BW12-F1
#
_entry.id   AF-H0BW12-F1
#
_cell.length_a   1.000
_cell.length_b   1.000
_cell.length_c   1.000
_cell.angle_alpha   90.00
_cell.angle_beta   90.00
_cell.angle_gamma   90.00
#
_symmetry.space_group_name_H-M   'P 1'
#
loop_
_entity.id
_entity.type
_entity.pdbx_description
1 polymer ?
#
loop_
_entity_poly.entity_id
_entity_poly.type
_entity_poly.pdbx_seq_one_letter_code
_entity_poly.pdbx_strand_id
1 'polypeptide(L)'
;MKSPLYLVLAAALTLPFATLAASPSAHDHGATAPQKIELNAGKKWHIDAPLRQGMNAMHKAVNRTLALAHAGKAQAADYDAFGAEVSKQVAYIVENCKLEPQADAQLHIVIGEILGGVDAAQGKEGDKARAEGVVKVAQALNTYGSHFNHSGWKAIPLPLSH
;
A
#
# COMPACT_ATOMS: atom_id res chain seq x y z
N MET A 1 -14.38 -24.62 -86.29
CA MET A 1 -14.17 -26.02 -85.84
C MET A 1 -13.47 -25.99 -84.48
N LYS A 2 -13.97 -26.79 -83.53
CA LYS A 2 -13.45 -27.09 -82.16
C LYS A 2 -13.86 -26.14 -81.01
N SER A 3 -14.91 -26.59 -80.32
CA SER A 3 -15.26 -26.36 -78.89
C SER A 3 -14.28 -27.15 -77.97
N PRO A 4 -14.34 -27.16 -76.61
CA PRO A 4 -15.34 -26.58 -75.68
C PRO A 4 -14.83 -25.98 -74.34
N LEU A 5 -15.75 -25.27 -73.66
CA LEU A 5 -16.12 -25.34 -72.23
C LEU A 5 -15.03 -25.58 -71.16
N TYR A 6 -14.81 -24.58 -70.27
CA TYR A 6 -14.46 -24.86 -68.86
C TYR A 6 -15.16 -23.90 -67.88
N LEU A 7 -16.04 -24.54 -67.10
CA LEU A 7 -16.44 -24.34 -65.70
C LEU A 7 -16.35 -22.94 -65.04
N VAL A 8 -17.51 -22.48 -64.59
CA VAL A 8 -17.71 -21.51 -63.52
C VAL A 8 -17.27 -22.11 -62.18
N LEU A 9 -16.54 -21.34 -61.36
CA LEU A 9 -16.57 -21.50 -59.91
C LEU A 9 -16.42 -20.13 -59.24
N ALA A 10 -17.55 -19.61 -58.75
CA ALA A 10 -17.61 -18.45 -57.87
C ALA A 10 -17.33 -18.90 -56.42
N ALA A 11 -16.37 -18.26 -55.77
CA ALA A 11 -16.22 -18.31 -54.31
C ALA A 11 -15.98 -16.87 -53.81
N ALA A 12 -17.06 -16.23 -53.35
CA ALA A 12 -16.99 -14.97 -52.64
C ALA A 12 -16.45 -15.24 -51.23
N LEU A 13 -15.22 -14.80 -50.96
CA LEU A 13 -14.65 -14.81 -49.61
C LEU A 13 -15.04 -13.51 -48.91
N THR A 14 -16.09 -13.55 -48.10
CA THR A 14 -16.40 -12.47 -47.15
C THR A 14 -15.51 -12.63 -45.93
N LEU A 15 -14.54 -11.72 -45.76
CA LEU A 15 -13.70 -11.63 -44.57
C LEU A 15 -14.47 -10.89 -43.46
N PRO A 16 -14.74 -11.50 -42.29
CA PRO A 16 -15.15 -10.73 -41.13
C PRO A 16 -13.92 -10.00 -40.57
N PHE A 17 -14.02 -8.67 -40.50
CA PHE A 17 -13.12 -7.82 -39.72
C PHE A 17 -13.22 -8.23 -38.25
N ALA A 18 -12.19 -8.92 -37.73
CA ALA A 18 -12.00 -9.05 -36.29
C ALA A 18 -11.38 -7.74 -35.79
N THR A 19 -12.20 -6.85 -35.23
CA THR A 19 -11.74 -5.73 -34.43
C THR A 19 -11.12 -6.29 -33.15
N LEU A 20 -9.80 -6.24 -33.04
CA LEU A 20 -9.11 -6.52 -31.78
C LEU A 20 -9.38 -5.34 -30.85
N ALA A 21 -10.42 -5.46 -30.03
CA ALA A 21 -10.60 -4.56 -28.90
C ALA A 21 -9.45 -4.83 -27.93
N ALA A 22 -8.41 -3.99 -27.96
CA ALA A 22 -7.51 -3.87 -26.84
C ALA A 22 -8.37 -3.49 -25.63
N SER A 23 -8.49 -4.40 -24.66
CA SER A 23 -9.09 -4.08 -23.38
C SER A 23 -8.36 -2.85 -22.86
N PRO A 24 -9.03 -1.73 -22.57
CA PRO A 24 -8.42 -0.75 -21.69
C PRO A 24 -8.12 -1.52 -20.41
N SER A 25 -6.88 -1.43 -19.94
CA SER A 25 -6.55 -1.82 -18.58
C SER A 25 -7.33 -0.87 -17.68
N ALA A 26 -8.61 -1.17 -17.48
CA ALA A 26 -9.44 -0.55 -16.49
C ALA A 26 -8.76 -0.88 -15.18
N HIS A 27 -8.38 0.16 -14.43
CA HIS A 27 -8.07 0.03 -13.02
C HIS A 27 -9.38 -0.37 -12.32
N ASP A 28 -9.68 -1.66 -12.41
CA ASP A 28 -10.76 -2.29 -11.68
C ASP A 28 -10.35 -2.27 -10.21
N HIS A 29 -11.03 -1.46 -9.40
CA HIS A 29 -10.96 -1.52 -7.93
C HIS A 29 -11.79 -2.70 -7.41
N GLY A 30 -11.82 -3.82 -8.15
CA GLY A 30 -12.33 -5.08 -7.67
C GLY A 30 -11.53 -5.45 -6.42
N ALA A 31 -12.25 -5.71 -5.31
CA ALA A 31 -11.70 -6.02 -4.01
C ALA A 31 -10.71 -7.19 -4.11
N THR A 32 -9.46 -6.83 -4.39
CA THR A 32 -8.34 -7.75 -4.44
C THR A 32 -8.14 -8.17 -3.01
N ALA A 33 -8.06 -9.48 -2.75
CA ALA A 33 -7.73 -9.98 -1.42
C ALA A 33 -6.54 -9.17 -0.86
N PRO A 34 -6.56 -8.77 0.42
CA PRO A 34 -5.54 -7.89 0.99
C PRO A 34 -4.17 -8.45 0.65
N GLN A 35 -3.39 -7.66 -0.09
CA GLN A 35 -2.08 -8.07 -0.57
C GLN A 35 -1.20 -8.27 0.65
N LYS A 36 -0.78 -9.52 0.87
CA LYS A 36 0.11 -9.84 1.99
C LYS A 36 1.53 -9.43 1.59
N ILE A 37 2.24 -8.77 2.50
CA ILE A 37 3.66 -8.49 2.31
C ILE A 37 4.48 -9.80 2.30
N GLU A 38 5.50 -9.85 1.46
CA GLU A 38 6.41 -10.97 1.30
C GLU A 38 7.85 -10.61 1.69
N LEU A 39 8.68 -11.61 1.99
CA LEU A 39 10.13 -11.44 2.15
C LEU A 39 10.84 -11.62 0.79
N ASN A 40 12.02 -11.02 0.65
CA ASN A 40 12.90 -11.22 -0.50
C ASN A 40 13.55 -12.61 -0.44
N ALA A 41 12.84 -13.63 -0.94
CA ALA A 41 13.28 -15.03 -0.90
C ALA A 41 13.76 -15.44 0.51
N GLY A 42 12.96 -15.09 1.54
CA GLY A 42 13.26 -15.35 2.94
C GLY A 42 14.19 -14.33 3.62
N LYS A 43 14.68 -13.31 2.91
CA LYS A 43 15.48 -12.21 3.46
C LYS A 43 14.66 -10.93 3.58
N LYS A 44 15.05 -10.05 4.50
CA LYS A 44 14.45 -8.71 4.60
C LYS A 44 14.85 -7.83 3.42
N TRP A 45 13.95 -6.96 2.98
CA TRP A 45 14.17 -6.01 1.89
C TRP A 45 15.20 -4.94 2.28
N HIS A 46 16.00 -4.51 1.30
CA HIS A 46 16.90 -3.36 1.50
C HIS A 46 16.10 -2.07 1.67
N ILE A 47 16.67 -1.10 2.39
CA ILE A 47 16.10 0.24 2.57
C ILE A 47 17.16 1.29 2.30
N ASP A 48 16.70 2.46 1.85
CA ASP A 48 17.54 3.63 1.67
C ASP A 48 17.43 4.62 2.84
N ALA A 49 18.12 5.76 2.72
CA ALA A 49 18.15 6.78 3.75
C ALA A 49 16.79 7.51 3.94
N PRO A 50 16.08 7.94 2.88
CA PRO A 50 14.76 8.53 3.02
C PRO A 50 13.75 7.64 3.73
N LEU A 51 13.66 6.36 3.36
CA LEU A 51 12.77 5.40 4.02
C LEU A 51 13.13 5.22 5.49
N ARG A 52 14.42 5.08 5.81
CA ARG A 52 14.90 5.00 7.19
C ARG A 52 14.48 6.22 8.00
N GLN A 53 14.62 7.42 7.45
CA GLN A 53 14.27 8.66 8.13
C GLN A 53 12.76 8.72 8.44
N GLY A 54 11.92 8.54 7.42
CA GLY A 54 10.47 8.64 7.57
C GLY A 54 9.93 7.59 8.54
N MET A 55 10.40 6.34 8.45
CA MET A 55 9.97 5.27 9.34
C MET A 55 10.38 5.52 10.80
N ASN A 56 11.56 6.10 11.04
CA ASN A 56 11.98 6.49 12.39
C ASN A 56 11.16 7.66 12.95
N ALA A 57 10.77 8.63 12.12
CA ALA A 57 9.90 9.72 12.54
C ALA A 57 8.49 9.20 12.89
N MET A 58 7.92 8.36 12.04
CA MET A 58 6.62 7.71 12.30
C MET A 58 6.67 6.83 13.56
N HIS A 59 7.74 6.07 13.77
CA HIS A 59 7.93 5.26 14.98
C HIS A 59 7.87 6.11 16.26
N LYS A 60 8.53 7.28 16.27
CA LYS A 60 8.47 8.23 17.39
C LYS A 60 7.06 8.78 17.60
N ALA A 61 6.38 9.18 16.53
CA ALA A 61 5.01 9.69 16.58
C ALA A 61 4.06 8.64 17.18
N VAL A 62 4.14 7.39 16.71
CA VAL A 62 3.34 6.28 17.24
C VAL A 62 3.60 6.05 18.72
N ASN A 63 4.85 5.93 19.15
CA ASN A 63 5.16 5.67 20.56
C ASN A 63 4.64 6.78 21.48
N ARG A 64 4.74 8.04 21.06
CA ARG A 64 4.18 9.18 21.80
C ARG A 64 2.67 9.07 21.93
N THR A 65 1.96 8.89 20.80
CA THR A 65 0.50 8.93 20.79
C THR A 65 -0.11 7.69 21.46
N LEU A 66 0.50 6.50 21.30
CA LEU A 66 0.08 5.31 22.04
C LEU A 66 0.21 5.50 23.55
N ALA A 67 1.29 6.12 24.04
CA ALA A 67 1.45 6.37 25.47
C ALA A 67 0.36 7.31 26.02
N LEU A 68 0.01 8.36 25.27
CA LEU A 68 -1.07 9.28 25.65
C LEU A 68 -2.44 8.59 25.62
N ALA A 69 -2.71 7.80 24.58
CA ALA A 69 -3.97 7.08 24.43
C ALA A 69 -4.16 6.03 25.53
N HIS A 70 -3.12 5.25 25.82
CA HIS A 70 -3.13 4.27 26.93
C HIS A 70 -3.38 4.95 28.27
N ALA A 71 -2.75 6.11 28.52
CA ALA A 71 -2.96 6.86 29.75
C ALA A 71 -4.34 7.53 29.85
N GLY A 72 -5.21 7.41 28.84
CA GLY A 72 -6.51 8.10 28.80
C GLY A 72 -6.39 9.63 28.67
N LYS A 73 -5.25 10.12 28.16
CA LYS A 73 -4.90 11.55 28.10
C LYS A 73 -4.89 12.13 26.68
N ALA A 74 -4.96 11.29 25.65
CA ALA A 74 -5.00 11.75 24.27
C ALA A 74 -6.30 12.50 23.96
N GLN A 75 -6.18 13.70 23.39
CA GLN A 75 -7.28 14.52 22.92
C GLN A 75 -7.40 14.43 21.39
N ALA A 76 -8.52 14.90 20.81
CA ALA A 76 -8.72 14.91 19.36
C ALA A 76 -7.55 15.55 18.60
N ALA A 77 -7.06 16.69 19.11
CA ALA A 77 -5.92 17.40 18.52
C ALA A 77 -4.61 16.58 18.53
N ASP A 78 -4.40 15.69 19.51
CA ASP A 78 -3.23 14.81 19.51
C ASP A 78 -3.29 13.80 18.38
N TYR A 79 -4.48 13.26 18.09
CA TYR A 79 -4.69 12.34 16.98
C TYR A 79 -4.59 13.03 15.62
N ASP A 80 -5.11 14.25 15.51
CA ASP A 80 -5.00 15.03 14.27
C ASP A 80 -3.53 15.39 13.98
N ALA A 81 -2.78 15.82 14.99
CA ALA A 81 -1.35 16.09 14.88
C ALA A 81 -0.55 14.83 14.53
N PHE A 82 -0.91 13.69 15.13
CA PHE A 82 -0.34 12.39 14.77
C PHE A 82 -0.58 12.04 13.30
N GLY A 83 -1.83 12.12 12.83
CA GLY A 83 -2.17 11.81 11.44
C GLY A 83 -1.47 12.72 10.44
N ALA A 84 -1.36 14.01 10.76
CA ALA A 84 -0.64 14.98 9.93
C ALA A 84 0.86 14.68 9.85
N GLU A 85 1.52 14.38 10.97
CA GLU A 85 2.94 14.02 10.99
C GLU A 85 3.19 12.72 10.21
N VAL A 86 2.38 11.68 10.41
CA VAL A 86 2.53 10.42 9.68
C VAL A 86 2.34 10.64 8.17
N SER A 87 1.29 11.37 7.77
CA SER A 87 1.03 11.69 6.36
C SER A 87 2.19 12.46 5.71
N LYS A 88 2.76 13.42 6.44
CA LYS A 88 3.93 14.17 6.00
C LYS A 88 5.14 13.26 5.77
N GLN A 89 5.40 12.31 6.66
CA GLN A 89 6.52 11.37 6.50
C GLN A 89 6.27 10.39 5.35
N VAL A 90 5.03 9.95 5.13
CA VAL A 90 4.67 9.15 3.95
C VAL A 90 4.94 9.93 2.67
N ALA A 91 4.48 11.18 2.57
CA ALA A 91 4.73 12.03 1.41
C ALA A 91 6.24 12.21 1.15
N TYR A 92 7.03 12.46 2.20
CA TYR A 92 8.48 12.55 2.11
C TYR A 92 9.11 11.24 1.57
N ILE A 93 8.68 10.08 2.07
CA ILE A 93 9.18 8.78 1.58
C ILE A 93 8.85 8.63 0.10
N VAL A 94 7.61 8.84 -0.32
CA VAL A 94 7.17 8.70 -1.72
C VAL A 94 7.97 9.60 -2.66
N GLU A 95 8.25 10.83 -2.24
CA GLU A 95 8.99 11.81 -3.06
C GLU A 95 10.48 11.50 -3.17
N ASN A 96 11.10 10.96 -2.12
CA ASN A 96 12.56 10.90 -2.00
C ASN A 96 13.15 9.49 -2.07
N CYS A 97 12.37 8.46 -1.78
CA CYS A 97 12.82 7.07 -1.72
C CYS A 97 13.09 6.51 -3.12
N LYS A 98 14.13 5.69 -3.24
CA LYS A 98 14.59 5.05 -4.48
C LYS A 98 14.92 3.59 -4.21
N LEU A 99 13.89 2.81 -3.85
CA LEU A 99 14.04 1.37 -3.74
C LEU A 99 14.03 0.71 -5.12
N GLU A 100 14.58 -0.50 -5.18
CA GLU A 100 14.34 -1.42 -6.29
C GLU A 100 12.84 -1.73 -6.40
N PRO A 101 12.28 -1.92 -7.62
CA PRO A 101 10.84 -2.01 -7.84
C PRO A 101 10.11 -3.06 -6.99
N GLN A 102 10.76 -4.20 -6.71
CA GLN A 102 10.16 -5.25 -5.89
C GLN A 102 10.05 -4.84 -4.41
N ALA A 103 11.06 -4.16 -3.87
CA ALA A 103 11.01 -3.67 -2.49
C ALA A 103 10.01 -2.52 -2.35
N ASP A 104 9.90 -1.66 -3.36
CA ASP A 104 8.91 -0.59 -3.44
C ASP A 104 7.46 -1.13 -3.47
N ALA A 105 7.20 -2.17 -4.26
CA ALA A 105 5.89 -2.83 -4.28
C ALA A 105 5.48 -3.35 -2.88
N GLN A 106 6.43 -3.93 -2.12
CA GLN A 106 6.16 -4.35 -0.74
C GLN A 106 5.95 -3.15 0.19
N LEU A 107 6.68 -2.06 -0.02
CA LEU A 107 6.54 -0.84 0.77
C LEU A 107 5.17 -0.20 0.57
N HIS A 108 4.63 -0.21 -0.66
CA HIS A 108 3.30 0.31 -0.95
C HIS A 108 2.19 -0.39 -0.16
N ILE A 109 2.28 -1.70 0.06
CA ILE A 109 1.33 -2.44 0.91
C ILE A 109 1.36 -1.87 2.33
N VAL A 110 2.55 -1.71 2.92
CA VAL A 110 2.72 -1.14 4.26
C VAL A 110 2.20 0.29 4.33
N ILE A 111 2.50 1.11 3.32
CA ILE A 111 2.02 2.51 3.27
C ILE A 111 0.49 2.56 3.22
N GLY A 112 -0.15 1.65 2.48
CA GLY A 112 -1.61 1.53 2.46
C GLY A 112 -2.19 1.30 3.86
N GLU A 113 -1.65 0.35 4.61
CA GLU A 113 -2.07 0.06 5.99
C GLU A 113 -1.79 1.24 6.94
N ILE A 114 -0.65 1.93 6.77
CA ILE A 114 -0.34 3.16 7.52
C ILE A 114 -1.41 4.23 7.27
N LEU A 115 -1.75 4.49 6.01
CA LEU A 115 -2.72 5.53 5.66
C LEU A 115 -4.14 5.17 6.11
N GLY A 116 -4.53 3.90 6.06
CA GLY A 116 -5.79 3.44 6.66
C GLY A 116 -5.85 3.69 8.17
N GLY A 117 -4.76 3.44 8.90
CA GLY A 117 -4.67 3.78 10.32
C GLY A 117 -4.68 5.30 10.58
N VAL A 118 -4.08 6.10 9.71
CA VAL A 118 -4.14 7.58 9.77
C VAL A 118 -5.57 8.07 9.59
N ASP A 119 -6.31 7.54 8.63
CA ASP A 119 -7.70 7.91 8.38
C ASP A 119 -8.58 7.68 9.61
N ALA A 120 -8.44 6.51 10.26
CA ALA A 120 -9.10 6.22 11.52
C ALA A 120 -8.66 7.19 12.65
N ALA A 121 -7.36 7.45 12.79
CA ALA A 121 -6.82 8.35 13.80
C ALA A 121 -7.33 9.80 13.63
N GLN A 122 -7.49 10.26 12.40
CA GLN A 122 -8.06 11.58 12.07
C GLN A 122 -9.58 11.64 12.22
N GLY A 123 -10.22 10.56 12.69
CA GLY A 123 -11.65 10.51 12.96
C GLY A 123 -12.52 10.30 11.73
N LYS A 124 -11.95 9.91 10.58
CA LYS A 124 -12.74 9.60 9.36
C LYS A 124 -13.64 8.36 9.56
N GLU A 125 -13.26 7.47 10.48
CA GLU A 125 -14.05 6.31 10.94
C GLU A 125 -14.85 6.62 12.23
N GLY A 126 -14.91 7.89 12.65
CA GLY A 126 -15.56 8.35 13.88
C GLY A 126 -14.63 8.43 15.09
N ASP A 127 -15.00 9.25 16.09
CA ASP A 127 -14.11 9.59 17.22
C ASP A 127 -13.69 8.39 18.08
N LYS A 128 -14.54 7.36 18.15
CA LYS A 128 -14.25 6.13 18.91
C LYS A 128 -13.14 5.29 18.26
N ALA A 129 -12.94 5.42 16.95
CA ALA A 129 -11.93 4.66 16.21
C ALA A 129 -10.53 5.29 16.26
N ARG A 130 -10.38 6.52 16.81
CA ARG A 130 -9.12 7.26 16.73
C ARG A 130 -7.95 6.54 17.41
N ALA A 131 -8.17 6.00 18.61
CA ALA A 131 -7.15 5.25 19.33
C ALA A 131 -6.75 3.97 18.57
N GLU A 132 -7.73 3.26 18.00
CA GLU A 132 -7.50 2.07 17.18
C GLU A 132 -6.72 2.41 15.90
N GLY A 133 -6.96 3.59 15.30
CA GLY A 133 -6.17 4.08 14.18
C GLY A 133 -4.67 4.17 14.48
N VAL A 134 -4.30 4.67 15.67
CA VAL A 134 -2.89 4.70 16.10
C VAL A 134 -2.33 3.28 16.26
N VAL A 135 -3.13 2.34 16.77
CA VAL A 135 -2.74 0.92 16.88
C VAL A 135 -2.56 0.28 15.50
N LYS A 136 -3.44 0.57 14.53
CA LYS A 136 -3.30 0.11 13.13
C LYS A 136 -1.99 0.60 12.52
N VAL A 137 -1.64 1.87 12.68
CA VAL A 137 -0.33 2.39 12.22
C VAL A 137 0.82 1.68 12.93
N ALA A 138 0.73 1.43 14.24
CA ALA A 138 1.75 0.71 14.99
C ALA A 138 1.96 -0.73 14.48
N GLN A 139 0.87 -1.43 14.16
CA GLN A 139 0.91 -2.76 13.54
C GLN A 139 1.58 -2.72 12.16
N ALA A 140 1.24 -1.76 11.31
CA ALA A 140 1.88 -1.59 10.01
C ALA A 140 3.39 -1.31 10.14
N LEU A 141 3.79 -0.47 11.10
CA LEU A 141 5.21 -0.22 11.40
C LEU A 141 5.94 -1.46 11.96
N ASN A 142 5.25 -2.32 12.71
CA ASN A 142 5.81 -3.60 13.13
C ASN A 142 5.98 -4.58 11.95
N THR A 143 5.02 -4.60 11.02
CA THR A 143 5.12 -5.33 9.76
C THR A 143 6.30 -4.83 8.93
N TYR A 144 6.50 -3.50 8.83
CA TYR A 144 7.70 -2.93 8.22
C TYR A 144 8.98 -3.47 8.88
N GLY A 145 9.06 -3.41 10.21
CA GLY A 145 10.24 -3.87 10.97
C GLY A 145 10.59 -5.35 10.78
N SER A 146 9.59 -6.19 10.53
CA SER A 146 9.80 -7.63 10.28
C SER A 146 10.19 -7.93 8.83
N HIS A 147 9.85 -7.08 7.86
CA HIS A 147 10.09 -7.32 6.43
C HIS A 147 11.23 -6.50 5.81
N PHE A 148 11.58 -5.36 6.40
CA PHE A 148 12.63 -4.46 5.89
C PHE A 148 13.86 -4.45 6.79
N ASN A 149 15.04 -4.36 6.17
CA ASN A 149 16.33 -4.40 6.85
C ASN A 149 16.68 -3.05 7.51
N HIS A 150 15.85 -2.64 8.46
CA HIS A 150 16.06 -1.45 9.26
C HIS A 150 16.93 -1.77 10.48
N SER A 151 18.25 -1.63 10.33
CA SER A 151 19.18 -1.81 11.46
C SER A 151 18.77 -0.95 12.67
N GLY A 152 18.68 -1.58 13.85
CA GLY A 152 18.29 -0.94 15.10
C GLY A 152 16.77 -0.81 15.34
N TRP A 153 15.93 -1.29 14.41
CA TRP A 153 14.47 -1.23 14.58
C TRP A 153 14.01 -2.01 15.80
N LYS A 154 13.16 -1.39 16.61
CA LYS A 154 12.51 -2.01 17.77
C LYS A 154 11.02 -2.10 17.51
N ALA A 155 10.45 -3.29 17.66
CA ALA A 155 9.02 -3.47 17.59
C ALA A 155 8.31 -2.57 18.62
N ILE A 156 7.23 -1.94 18.19
CA ILE A 156 6.37 -1.11 19.02
C ILE A 156 5.47 -2.05 19.82
N PRO A 157 5.51 -2.00 21.17
CA PRO A 157 4.60 -2.76 22.00
C PRO A 157 3.16 -2.29 21.74
N LEU A 158 2.28 -3.23 21.40
CA LEU A 158 0.87 -2.94 21.20
C LEU A 158 0.11 -3.13 22.52
N PRO A 159 -0.89 -2.29 22.83
CA PRO A 159 -1.79 -2.55 23.93
C PRO A 159 -2.52 -3.88 23.69
N LEU A 160 -2.76 -4.65 24.75
CA LEU A 160 -3.57 -5.86 24.66
C LEU A 160 -5.00 -5.46 24.28
N SER A 161 -5.55 -6.12 23.27
CA SER A 161 -6.97 -6.00 22.96
C SER A 161 -7.76 -6.57 24.14
N HIS A 162 -8.57 -5.73 24.81
CA HIS A 162 -9.53 -6.15 25.83
C HIS A 162 -10.90 -6.34 25.21
#